data_AF-A0A0M0G6R9-F1
#
_entry.id   AF-A0A0M0G6R9-F1
#
_cell.length_a   1.000
_cell.length_b   1.000
_cell.length_c   1.000
_cell.angle_alpha   90.00
_cell.angle_beta   90.00
_cell.angle_gamma   90.00
#
_symmetry.space_group_name_H-M   'P 1'
#
loop_
_entity.id
_entity.type
_entity.pdbx_description
1 polymer ?
#
loop_
_entity_poly.entity_id
_entity_poly.type
_entity_poly.pdbx_seq_one_letter_code
_entity_poly.pdbx_strand_id
1 'polypeptide(L)'
;MLYIWDIEKIIKITLDEFQLNINYEFSNTLTAPMSYNVSTNTIKFNYLKVNGYIAKINFKIRETDENLVKLMLYHEIGYYLDFKKNKHDIRTLMYGEDDEKEQLMSEIEKNSWDYGRKIVPEHLVNAYDHLRELDKVFS
;
A
#
# COMPACT_ATOMS: atom_id res chain seq x y z
N MET A 1 15.21 -11.94 -2.29
CA MET A 1 14.07 -12.75 -1.80
C MET A 1 13.93 -12.51 -0.32
N LEU A 2 12.84 -11.89 0.07
CA LEU A 2 12.52 -11.52 1.44
C LEU A 2 11.75 -12.64 2.13
N TYR A 3 12.08 -12.92 3.38
CA TYR A 3 11.28 -13.75 4.27
C TYR A 3 10.16 -12.95 4.92
N ILE A 4 9.19 -13.64 5.52
CA ILE A 4 8.08 -13.02 6.27
C ILE A 4 8.63 -12.02 7.31
N TRP A 5 9.62 -12.43 8.10
CA TRP A 5 10.24 -11.59 9.13
C TRP A 5 10.92 -10.33 8.57
N ASP A 6 11.51 -10.39 7.37
CA ASP A 6 12.11 -9.21 6.75
C ASP A 6 11.04 -8.16 6.45
N ILE A 7 9.90 -8.59 5.88
CA ILE A 7 8.77 -7.72 5.56
C ILE A 7 8.14 -7.15 6.83
N GLU A 8 7.91 -7.97 7.85
CA GLU A 8 7.41 -7.50 9.16
C GLU A 8 8.31 -6.44 9.78
N LYS A 9 9.63 -6.66 9.71
CA LYS A 9 10.62 -5.71 10.23
C LYS A 9 10.56 -4.39 9.48
N ILE A 10 10.47 -4.41 8.15
CA ILE A 10 10.33 -3.20 7.33
C ILE A 10 9.05 -2.45 7.68
N ILE A 11 7.91 -3.16 7.79
CA ILE A 11 6.64 -2.56 8.16
C ILE A 11 6.74 -1.91 9.54
N LYS A 12 7.20 -2.65 10.53
CA LYS A 12 7.34 -2.16 11.90
C LYS A 12 8.20 -0.90 11.98
N ILE A 13 9.41 -0.95 11.42
CA ILE A 13 10.34 0.19 11.47
C ILE A 13 9.71 1.42 10.81
N THR A 14 9.10 1.25 9.63
CA THR A 14 8.48 2.36 8.91
C THR A 14 7.31 2.96 9.71
N LEU A 15 6.44 2.13 10.29
CA LEU A 15 5.32 2.62 11.11
C LEU A 15 5.81 3.33 12.38
N ASP A 16 6.85 2.82 13.03
CA ASP A 16 7.47 3.44 14.21
C ASP A 16 8.10 4.81 13.85
N GLU A 17 8.79 4.91 12.71
CA GLU A 17 9.37 6.17 12.19
C GLU A 17 8.33 7.28 12.02
N PHE A 18 7.15 6.94 11.51
CA PHE A 18 6.04 7.89 11.33
C PHE A 18 5.07 7.96 12.53
N GLN A 19 5.37 7.25 13.63
CA GLN A 19 4.53 7.16 14.82
C GLN A 19 3.07 6.76 14.51
N LEU A 20 2.91 5.82 13.57
CA LEU A 20 1.61 5.36 13.09
C LEU A 20 1.16 4.14 13.89
N ASN A 21 0.07 4.29 14.64
CA ASN A 21 -0.57 3.18 15.34
C ASN A 21 -1.44 2.38 14.36
N ILE A 22 -0.80 1.54 13.54
CA ILE A 22 -1.44 0.64 12.56
C ILE A 22 -0.98 -0.79 12.88
N ASN A 23 -1.92 -1.73 12.97
CA ASN A 23 -1.58 -3.14 13.15
C ASN A 23 -0.98 -3.70 11.87
N TYR A 24 -0.16 -4.75 11.96
CA TYR A 24 0.26 -5.48 10.76
C TYR A 24 0.22 -6.98 11.00
N GLU A 25 -0.14 -7.73 9.97
CA GLU A 25 -0.18 -9.18 10.02
C GLU A 25 0.16 -9.82 8.68
N PHE A 26 0.78 -10.99 8.77
CA PHE A 26 0.96 -11.85 7.62
C PHE A 26 -0.35 -12.57 7.25
N SER A 27 -0.65 -12.67 5.96
CA SER A 27 -1.78 -13.43 5.44
C SER A 27 -1.40 -14.23 4.19
N ASN A 28 -1.60 -15.55 4.24
CA ASN A 28 -1.45 -16.44 3.08
C ASN A 28 -2.63 -16.35 2.10
N THR A 29 -3.79 -15.83 2.54
CA THR A 29 -5.02 -15.78 1.73
C THR A 29 -5.17 -14.46 1.00
N LEU A 30 -4.39 -13.44 1.35
CA LEU A 30 -4.37 -12.17 0.64
C LEU A 30 -3.89 -12.37 -0.81
N THR A 31 -4.72 -11.95 -1.76
CA THR A 31 -4.46 -12.08 -3.20
C THR A 31 -3.49 -11.02 -3.71
N ALA A 32 -3.48 -9.85 -3.08
CA ALA A 32 -2.58 -8.74 -3.29
C ALA A 32 -1.24 -8.92 -2.51
N PRO A 33 -0.15 -8.22 -2.90
CA PRO A 33 1.09 -8.21 -2.13
C PRO A 33 0.90 -7.61 -0.72
N MET A 34 0.17 -6.50 -0.63
CA MET A 34 -0.14 -5.80 0.60
C MET A 34 -1.54 -5.19 0.51
N SER A 35 -2.18 -4.93 1.64
CA SER A 35 -3.46 -4.22 1.69
C SER A 35 -3.70 -3.61 3.07
N TYR A 36 -4.21 -2.40 3.13
CA TYR A 36 -4.73 -1.79 4.34
C TYR A 36 -6.23 -2.07 4.54
N ASN A 37 -6.60 -2.55 5.72
CA ASN A 37 -7.98 -2.72 6.15
C ASN A 37 -8.37 -1.60 7.11
N VAL A 38 -9.27 -0.71 6.67
CA VAL A 38 -9.74 0.43 7.46
C VAL A 38 -10.50 0.03 8.73
N SER A 39 -11.29 -1.04 8.67
CA SER A 39 -12.15 -1.47 9.78
C SER A 39 -11.35 -2.05 10.95
N THR A 40 -10.26 -2.76 10.66
CA THR A 40 -9.38 -3.33 11.70
C THR A 40 -8.12 -2.49 11.93
N ASN A 41 -7.93 -1.43 11.13
CA ASN A 41 -6.71 -0.61 11.12
C ASN A 41 -5.45 -1.50 11.01
N THR A 42 -5.44 -2.38 10.00
CA THR A 42 -4.42 -3.41 9.84
C THR A 42 -3.86 -3.44 8.42
N ILE A 43 -2.54 -3.43 8.28
CA ILE A 43 -1.83 -3.73 7.04
C ILE A 43 -1.61 -5.25 6.98
N LYS A 44 -2.20 -5.91 5.99
CA LYS A 44 -1.94 -7.32 5.70
C LYS A 44 -0.94 -7.43 4.57
N PHE A 45 -0.09 -8.44 4.60
CA PHE A 45 0.82 -8.74 3.48
C PHE A 45 0.90 -10.24 3.22
N ASN A 46 1.17 -10.60 1.96
CA ASN A 46 1.43 -11.97 1.55
C ASN A 46 2.85 -12.09 0.99
N TYR A 47 3.74 -12.82 1.68
CA TYR A 47 5.16 -12.89 1.31
C TYR A 47 5.41 -13.40 -0.12
N LEU A 48 4.62 -14.36 -0.61
CA LEU A 48 4.77 -14.87 -1.98
C LEU A 48 4.35 -13.80 -3.00
N LYS A 49 3.27 -13.08 -2.72
CA LYS A 49 2.77 -12.01 -3.58
C LYS A 49 3.71 -10.81 -3.57
N VAL A 50 4.28 -10.43 -2.42
CA VAL A 50 5.32 -9.39 -2.30
C VAL A 50 6.53 -9.75 -3.15
N ASN A 51 7.13 -10.93 -2.93
CA ASN A 51 8.31 -11.34 -3.70
C ASN A 51 8.00 -11.47 -5.21
N GLY A 52 6.83 -11.98 -5.58
CA GLY A 52 6.41 -12.08 -6.97
C GLY A 52 6.20 -10.72 -7.63
N TYR A 53 5.61 -9.76 -6.92
CA TYR A 53 5.42 -8.40 -7.40
C TYR A 53 6.75 -7.67 -7.53
N ILE A 54 7.65 -7.78 -6.55
CA ILE A 54 9.03 -7.27 -6.62
C ILE A 54 9.74 -7.78 -7.88
N ALA A 55 9.70 -9.10 -8.12
CA ALA A 55 10.33 -9.68 -9.31
C ALA A 55 9.75 -9.12 -10.62
N LYS A 56 8.45 -8.79 -10.64
CA LYS A 56 7.77 -8.21 -11.79
C LYS A 56 8.11 -6.74 -12.04
N ILE A 57 8.38 -5.94 -11.00
CA ILE A 57 8.59 -4.48 -11.16
C ILE A 57 10.06 -4.07 -11.12
N ASN A 58 10.93 -4.85 -10.46
CA ASN A 58 12.29 -4.39 -10.14
C ASN A 58 13.13 -4.13 -11.40
N PHE A 59 12.90 -4.85 -12.50
CA PHE A 59 13.62 -4.59 -13.75
C PHE A 59 13.41 -3.17 -14.31
N LYS A 60 12.29 -2.53 -13.96
CA LYS A 60 11.95 -1.16 -14.37
C LYS A 60 12.36 -0.12 -13.34
N ILE A 61 12.11 -0.38 -12.06
CA ILE A 61 12.35 0.58 -10.97
C ILE A 61 13.83 0.58 -10.55
N ARG A 62 14.48 -0.60 -10.52
CA ARG A 62 15.89 -0.81 -10.14
C ARG A 62 16.21 -0.33 -8.73
N GLU A 63 15.41 -0.76 -7.77
CA GLU A 63 15.54 -0.46 -6.35
C GLU A 63 15.88 -1.72 -5.53
N THR A 64 16.28 -1.53 -4.28
CA THR A 64 16.48 -2.66 -3.37
C THR A 64 15.14 -3.35 -3.03
N ASP A 65 15.17 -4.65 -2.75
CA ASP A 65 13.96 -5.38 -2.30
C ASP A 65 13.30 -4.67 -1.10
N GLU A 66 14.11 -4.14 -0.16
CA GLU A 66 13.62 -3.36 0.99
C GLU A 66 12.90 -2.08 0.56
N ASN A 67 13.50 -1.29 -0.33
CA ASN A 67 12.89 -0.06 -0.81
C ASN A 67 11.59 -0.36 -1.57
N LEU A 68 11.53 -1.42 -2.36
CA LEU A 68 10.31 -1.82 -3.05
C LEU A 68 9.18 -2.17 -2.07
N VAL A 69 9.48 -2.85 -0.96
CA VAL A 69 8.50 -3.07 0.12
C VAL A 69 8.07 -1.76 0.75
N LYS A 70 9.01 -0.84 1.04
CA LYS A 70 8.69 0.49 1.57
C LYS A 70 7.76 1.27 0.63
N LEU A 71 8.02 1.23 -0.67
CA LEU A 71 7.17 1.89 -1.67
C LEU A 71 5.73 1.36 -1.66
N MET A 72 5.54 0.04 -1.61
CA MET A 72 4.21 -0.57 -1.45
C MET A 72 3.57 -0.13 -0.13
N LEU A 73 4.34 -0.15 0.96
CA LEU A 73 3.87 0.25 2.27
C LEU A 73 3.45 1.73 2.34
N TYR A 74 4.16 2.63 1.66
CA TYR A 74 3.78 4.05 1.60
C TYR A 74 2.43 4.23 0.91
N HIS A 75 2.11 3.41 -0.09
CA HIS A 75 0.78 3.39 -0.70
C HIS A 75 -0.31 2.96 0.30
N GLU A 76 -0.07 1.89 1.06
CA GLU A 76 -1.01 1.43 2.10
C GLU A 76 -1.18 2.42 3.27
N ILE A 77 -0.10 3.09 3.67
CA ILE A 77 -0.18 4.19 4.64
C ILE A 77 -0.96 5.37 4.05
N GLY A 78 -0.84 5.59 2.74
CA GLY A 78 -1.65 6.55 2.00
C GLY A 78 -3.15 6.35 2.20
N TYR A 79 -3.63 5.11 2.09
CA TYR A 79 -5.02 4.75 2.42
C TYR A 79 -5.39 5.14 3.85
N TYR A 80 -4.54 4.79 4.83
CA TYR A 80 -4.76 5.15 6.22
C TYR A 80 -4.87 6.68 6.43
N LEU A 81 -3.98 7.44 5.80
CA LEU A 81 -3.98 8.91 5.89
C LEU A 81 -5.21 9.52 5.23
N ASP A 82 -5.63 8.96 4.10
CA ASP A 82 -6.84 9.38 3.40
C ASP A 82 -8.08 9.20 4.28
N PHE A 83 -8.31 7.99 4.82
CA PHE A 83 -9.44 7.74 5.73
C PHE A 83 -9.40 8.57 7.02
N LYS A 84 -8.23 9.03 7.46
CA LYS A 84 -8.10 9.96 8.59
C LYS A 84 -8.46 11.40 8.23
N LYS A 85 -8.21 11.83 7.00
CA LYS A 85 -8.39 13.22 6.55
C LYS A 85 -9.74 13.45 5.90
N ASN A 86 -10.19 12.48 5.11
CA ASN A 86 -11.41 12.53 4.34
C ASN A 86 -12.47 11.62 4.97
N LYS A 87 -13.68 12.16 5.15
CA LYS A 87 -14.82 11.38 5.64
C LYS A 87 -15.45 10.64 4.46
N HIS A 88 -14.87 9.50 4.12
CA HIS A 88 -15.47 8.60 3.14
C HIS A 88 -16.75 7.98 3.69
N ASP A 89 -17.81 7.97 2.88
CA ASP A 89 -19.02 7.23 3.24
C ASP A 89 -18.79 5.74 3.02
N ILE A 90 -18.30 5.06 4.05
CA ILE A 90 -18.07 3.61 4.03
C ILE A 90 -19.37 2.83 3.74
N ARG A 91 -20.55 3.45 3.95
CA ARG A 91 -21.83 2.82 3.56
C ARG A 91 -21.94 2.65 2.06
N THR A 92 -21.42 3.57 1.26
CA THR A 92 -21.39 3.44 -0.20
C THR A 92 -20.56 2.22 -0.62
N LEU A 93 -19.42 1.97 0.04
CA LEU A 93 -18.62 0.77 -0.22
C LEU A 93 -19.37 -0.54 0.12
N MET A 94 -20.25 -0.53 1.13
CA MET A 94 -21.00 -1.71 1.54
C MET A 94 -22.30 -1.91 0.74
N TYR A 95 -23.03 -0.83 0.49
CA TYR A 95 -24.43 -0.86 0.06
C TYR A 95 -24.71 -0.11 -1.24
N GLY A 96 -23.75 0.68 -1.73
CA GLY A 96 -23.90 1.42 -2.98
C GLY A 96 -24.01 0.50 -4.19
N GLU A 97 -24.49 1.07 -5.30
CA GLU A 97 -24.47 0.41 -6.60
C GLU A 97 -23.03 0.23 -7.10
N ASP A 98 -22.83 -0.64 -8.09
CA ASP A 98 -21.48 -0.99 -8.57
C ASP A 98 -20.73 0.26 -9.09
N ASP A 99 -21.42 1.15 -9.82
CA ASP A 99 -20.86 2.40 -10.32
C ASP A 99 -20.46 3.36 -9.17
N GLU A 100 -21.27 3.44 -8.11
CA GLU A 100 -20.97 4.29 -6.95
C GLU A 100 -19.77 3.76 -6.16
N LYS A 101 -19.68 2.43 -6.01
CA LYS A 101 -18.54 1.76 -5.39
C LYS A 101 -17.27 1.99 -6.20
N GLU A 102 -17.34 1.86 -7.52
CA GLU A 102 -16.18 2.06 -8.40
C GLU A 102 -15.69 3.50 -8.36
N GLN A 103 -16.60 4.49 -8.39
CA GLN A 103 -16.24 5.91 -8.26
C GLN A 103 -15.57 6.21 -6.93
N LEU A 104 -16.14 5.74 -5.82
CA LEU A 104 -15.57 5.97 -4.50
C LEU A 104 -14.21 5.25 -4.34
N MET A 105 -14.08 4.01 -4.81
CA MET A 105 -12.82 3.28 -4.79
C MET A 105 -11.75 3.97 -5.64
N SER A 106 -12.11 4.53 -6.80
CA SER A 106 -11.19 5.28 -7.65
C SER A 106 -10.70 6.57 -6.98
N GLU A 107 -11.59 7.27 -6.26
CA GLU A 107 -11.22 8.45 -5.48
C GLU A 107 -10.26 8.09 -4.34
N ILE A 108 -10.59 7.04 -3.57
CA ILE A 108 -9.76 6.57 -2.46
C ILE A 108 -8.38 6.13 -2.99
N GLU A 109 -8.33 5.35 -4.06
CA GLU A 109 -7.08 4.89 -4.69
C GLU A 109 -6.25 6.07 -5.21
N LYS A 110 -6.88 7.08 -5.80
CA LYS A 110 -6.13 8.27 -6.21
C LYS A 110 -5.54 8.99 -4.99
N ASN A 111 -6.32 9.14 -3.93
CA ASN A 111 -5.91 9.83 -2.72
C ASN A 111 -4.83 9.05 -1.96
N SER A 112 -4.89 7.71 -1.92
CA SER A 112 -3.89 6.87 -1.25
C SER A 112 -2.51 7.10 -1.86
N TRP A 113 -2.38 7.13 -3.19
CA TRP A 113 -1.12 7.49 -3.84
C TRP A 113 -0.66 8.91 -3.49
N ASP A 114 -1.58 9.88 -3.50
CA ASP A 114 -1.23 11.29 -3.24
C ASP A 114 -0.84 11.55 -1.78
N TYR A 115 -1.47 10.87 -0.82
CA TYR A 115 -1.11 10.93 0.60
C TYR A 115 0.14 10.09 0.91
N GLY A 116 0.27 8.92 0.32
CA GLY A 116 1.46 8.08 0.44
C GLY A 116 2.70 8.82 -0.04
N ARG A 117 2.63 9.47 -1.20
CA ARG A 117 3.72 10.30 -1.75
C ARG A 117 4.24 11.36 -0.78
N LYS A 118 3.39 11.93 0.09
CA LYS A 118 3.79 13.00 1.03
C LYS A 118 4.75 12.51 2.12
N ILE A 119 4.78 11.21 2.41
CA ILE A 119 5.66 10.62 3.43
C ILE A 119 6.85 9.86 2.83
N VAL A 120 6.91 9.73 1.51
CA VAL A 120 8.04 9.08 0.82
C VAL A 120 9.30 9.94 0.99
N PRO A 121 10.42 9.35 1.46
CA PRO A 121 11.70 10.04 1.51
C PRO A 121 12.14 10.54 0.12
N GLU A 122 12.77 11.71 0.04
CA GLU A 122 13.10 12.40 -1.22
C GLU A 122 13.80 11.49 -2.25
N HIS A 123 14.75 10.66 -1.79
CA HIS A 123 15.50 9.74 -2.67
C HIS A 123 14.64 8.62 -3.30
N LEU A 124 13.44 8.33 -2.76
CA LEU A 124 12.53 7.30 -3.25
C LEU A 124 11.33 7.85 -4.04
N VAL A 125 11.15 9.17 -4.09
CA VAL A 125 9.98 9.79 -4.73
C VAL A 125 9.85 9.37 -6.19
N ASN A 126 10.94 9.38 -6.95
CA ASN A 126 10.92 8.96 -8.36
C ASN A 126 10.54 7.49 -8.52
N ALA A 127 11.03 6.62 -7.63
CA ALA A 127 10.69 5.20 -7.65
C ALA A 127 9.21 4.97 -7.29
N TYR A 128 8.67 5.76 -6.36
CA TYR A 128 7.26 5.74 -5.98
C TYR A 128 6.33 6.18 -7.11
N ASP A 129 6.67 7.29 -7.77
CA ASP A 129 5.90 7.81 -8.91
C ASP A 129 5.91 6.79 -10.07
N HIS A 130 7.06 6.16 -10.34
CA HIS A 130 7.15 5.09 -11.32
C HIS A 130 6.38 3.83 -10.91
N LEU A 131 6.36 3.46 -9.62
CA LEU A 131 5.56 2.35 -9.12
C LEU A 131 4.07 2.58 -9.41
N ARG A 132 3.56 3.78 -9.12
CA ARG A 132 2.17 4.18 -9.41
C ARG A 132 1.81 4.02 -10.88
N GLU A 133 2.72 4.39 -11.78
CA GLU A 133 2.51 4.23 -13.23
C GLU A 133 2.45 2.76 -13.65
N LEU A 134 3.32 1.92 -13.07
CA LEU A 134 3.32 0.48 -13.35
C LEU A 134 2.10 -0.22 -12.81
N ASP A 135 1.59 0.22 -11.66
CA ASP A 135 0.41 -0.36 -11.05
C ASP A 135 -0.83 -0.22 -11.95
N LYS A 136 -1.01 0.95 -12.60
CA LYS A 136 -2.06 1.19 -13.61
C LYS A 136 -1.99 0.27 -14.83
N VAL A 137 -0.82 -0.33 -15.12
CA VAL A 137 -0.63 -1.24 -16.25
C VAL A 137 -0.84 -2.70 -15.85
N PHE A 138 -0.71 -3.00 -14.56
CA PHE A 138 -0.69 -4.36 -14.03
C PHE A 138 -1.86 -4.72 -13.13
N SER A 139 -2.66 -3.73 -12.73
CA SER A 139 -3.94 -3.87 -12.01
C SER A 139 -5.11 -3.98 -12.98
#